data_AF-A0A962WJQ6-F1
#
_entry.id   AF-A0A962WJQ6-F1
#
_cell.length_a   1.000
_cell.length_b   1.000
_cell.length_c   1.000
_cell.angle_alpha   90.00
_cell.angle_beta   90.00
_cell.angle_gamma   90.00
#
_symmetry.space_group_name_H-M   'P 1'
#
loop_
_entity.id
_entity.type
_entity.pdbx_description
1 polymer ?
#
loop_
_entity_poly.entity_id
_entity_poly.type
_entity_poly.pdbx_seq_one_letter_code
_entity_poly.pdbx_strand_id
1 'polypeptide(L)'
;MTPQQLPRFLLRLLLAWLGVSALLLLLEGWIAAPLASYLTWLFHQVPVDYALELSARGSEPPGITLTITATARRVLTLAPESFLLPGTTFQTTATLLHLLVPASIILSLVLAWPLRSFGQRLVLLGLGLLVAVVHLTLLEPLVILGSVEMAPLVQVQNSGQQVEEPLIVGVMLFLESGGRWLTAVLAAVVAVSLYEWLFNRVRPGDSPDISPEAPSAVPSAARLEPMSTTSPASPGQRSPARVGPRRKR
;
A
#
# COMPACT_ATOMS: atom_id res chain seq x y z
N MET A 1 17.98 6.83 -4.17
CA MET A 1 17.46 7.96 -3.35
C MET A 1 18.52 8.32 -2.31
N THR A 2 18.95 9.57 -2.24
CA THR A 2 20.01 9.96 -1.28
C THR A 2 19.43 10.13 0.13
N PRO A 3 20.22 10.00 1.21
CA PRO A 3 19.75 10.22 2.58
C PRO A 3 19.07 11.59 2.77
N GLN A 4 19.53 12.62 2.05
CA GLN A 4 18.95 13.97 2.07
C GLN A 4 17.55 14.06 1.41
N GLN A 5 17.21 13.12 0.53
CA GLN A 5 15.89 13.05 -0.12
C GLN A 5 14.85 12.32 0.72
N LEU A 6 15.28 11.51 1.70
CA LEU A 6 14.40 10.71 2.55
C LEU A 6 13.34 11.52 3.31
N PRO A 7 13.68 12.60 4.03
CA PRO A 7 12.68 13.38 4.76
C PRO A 7 11.62 13.99 3.83
N ARG A 8 12.04 14.45 2.64
CA ARG A 8 11.14 15.04 1.65
C ARG A 8 10.17 14.01 1.08
N PHE A 9 10.64 12.80 0.82
CA PHE A 9 9.79 11.70 0.37
C PHE A 9 8.80 11.28 1.46
N LEU A 10 9.26 11.10 2.71
CA LEU A 10 8.38 10.74 3.83
C LEU A 10 7.29 11.78 4.06
N LEU A 11 7.62 13.07 3.99
CA LEU A 11 6.62 14.14 4.08
C LEU A 11 5.61 14.07 2.93
N ARG A 12 6.07 13.86 1.69
CA ARG A 12 5.18 13.69 0.52
C ARG A 12 4.27 12.47 0.68
N LEU A 13 4.81 11.36 1.18
CA LEU A 13 4.07 10.14 1.44
C LEU A 13 3.00 10.36 2.50
N LEU A 14 3.34 11.03 3.60
CA LEU A 14 2.38 11.38 4.65
C LEU A 14 1.25 12.27 4.10
N LEU A 15 1.59 13.30 3.33
CA LEU A 15 0.60 14.19 2.72
C LEU A 15 -0.27 13.47 1.68
N ALA A 16 0.33 12.61 0.86
CA ALA A 16 -0.40 11.78 -0.10
C ALA A 16 -1.35 10.83 0.62
N TRP A 17 -0.90 10.18 1.69
CA TRP A 17 -1.71 9.28 2.50
C TRP A 17 -2.89 9.98 3.17
N LEU A 18 -2.66 11.15 3.77
CA LEU A 18 -3.74 11.98 4.31
C LEU A 18 -4.74 12.39 3.23
N GLY A 19 -4.26 12.87 2.07
CA GLY A 19 -5.11 13.29 0.96
C GLY A 19 -5.95 12.15 0.38
N VAL A 20 -5.33 10.98 0.14
CA VAL A 20 -6.02 9.78 -0.37
C VAL A 20 -7.02 9.25 0.66
N SER A 21 -6.65 9.18 1.94
CA SER A 21 -7.55 8.70 2.99
C SER A 21 -8.77 9.61 3.14
N ALA A 22 -8.57 10.93 3.14
CA ALA A 22 -9.66 11.90 3.16
C ALA A 22 -10.55 11.78 1.92
N LEU A 23 -9.96 11.59 0.73
CA LEU A 23 -10.72 11.40 -0.49
C LEU A 23 -11.56 10.11 -0.45
N LEU A 24 -11.00 8.99 0.00
CA LEU A 24 -11.73 7.73 0.11
C LEU A 24 -12.87 7.81 1.13
N LEU A 25 -12.67 8.53 2.24
CA LEU A 25 -13.74 8.82 3.20
C LEU A 25 -14.88 9.63 2.58
N LEU A 26 -14.56 10.68 1.82
CA LEU A 26 -15.58 11.50 1.16
C LEU A 26 -16.33 10.77 0.04
N LEU A 27 -15.66 9.80 -0.61
CA LEU A 27 -16.23 9.02 -1.70
C LEU A 27 -16.82 7.68 -1.26
N GLU A 28 -16.83 7.35 0.03
CA GLU A 28 -17.21 6.02 0.51
C GLU A 28 -18.60 5.60 0.00
N GLY A 29 -19.59 6.50 0.04
CA GLY A 29 -20.94 6.25 -0.45
C GLY A 29 -21.02 5.96 -1.95
N TRP A 30 -20.16 6.61 -2.73
CA TRP A 30 -20.08 6.42 -4.18
C TRP A 30 -19.38 5.11 -4.55
N ILE A 31 -18.46 4.64 -3.71
CA ILE A 31 -17.68 3.41 -3.94
C ILE A 31 -18.45 2.18 -3.44
N ALA A 32 -19.19 2.32 -2.35
CA ALA A 32 -19.84 1.22 -1.63
C ALA A 32 -20.72 0.32 -2.50
N ALA A 33 -21.73 0.91 -3.15
CA ALA A 33 -22.70 0.14 -3.92
C ALA A 33 -22.10 -0.52 -5.17
N PRO A 34 -21.27 0.17 -5.99
CA PRO A 34 -20.56 -0.47 -7.09
C PRO A 34 -19.63 -1.60 -6.63
N LEU A 35 -18.88 -1.41 -5.55
CA LEU A 35 -17.98 -2.43 -5.03
C LEU A 35 -18.75 -3.66 -4.53
N ALA A 36 -19.82 -3.46 -3.76
CA ALA A 36 -20.66 -4.56 -3.29
C ALA A 36 -21.27 -5.35 -4.47
N SER A 37 -21.75 -4.64 -5.49
CA SER A 37 -22.30 -5.26 -6.71
C SER A 37 -21.24 -6.06 -7.47
N TYR A 38 -20.04 -5.49 -7.62
CA TYR A 38 -18.90 -6.14 -8.27
C TYR A 38 -18.47 -7.42 -7.53
N LEU A 39 -18.30 -7.35 -6.21
CA LEU A 39 -17.93 -8.50 -5.38
C LEU A 39 -19.01 -9.57 -5.42
N THR A 40 -20.30 -9.19 -5.36
CA THR A 40 -21.41 -10.12 -5.51
C THR A 40 -21.34 -10.83 -6.86
N TRP A 41 -21.17 -10.09 -7.96
CA TRP A 41 -21.00 -10.67 -9.29
C TRP A 41 -19.81 -11.63 -9.35
N LEU A 42 -18.67 -11.26 -8.77
CA LEU A 42 -17.46 -12.07 -8.76
C LEU A 42 -17.69 -13.40 -8.02
N PHE A 43 -18.34 -13.36 -6.85
CA PHE A 43 -18.67 -14.58 -6.10
C PHE A 43 -19.67 -15.48 -6.79
N HIS A 44 -20.51 -14.96 -7.69
CA HIS A 44 -21.37 -15.80 -8.53
C HIS A 44 -20.57 -16.60 -9.58
N GLN A 45 -19.35 -16.16 -9.93
CA GLN A 45 -18.49 -16.86 -10.88
C GLN A 45 -17.61 -17.93 -10.23
N VAL A 46 -17.39 -17.85 -8.91
CA VAL A 46 -16.55 -18.82 -8.19
C VAL A 46 -17.43 -19.95 -7.67
N PRO A 47 -17.14 -21.22 -7.99
CA PRO A 47 -17.88 -22.36 -7.47
C PRO A 47 -17.50 -22.60 -6.00
N VAL A 48 -18.05 -21.78 -5.11
CA VAL A 48 -17.97 -21.97 -3.67
C VAL A 48 -19.20 -22.71 -3.16
N ASP A 49 -19.07 -23.33 -1.99
CA ASP A 49 -20.14 -24.08 -1.35
C ASP A 49 -21.24 -23.21 -0.72
N TYR A 50 -21.11 -21.90 -0.90
CA TYR A 50 -22.00 -20.88 -0.36
C TYR A 50 -22.62 -20.06 -1.49
N ALA A 51 -23.89 -19.68 -1.35
CA ALA A 51 -24.42 -18.52 -2.06
C ALA A 51 -24.07 -17.28 -1.23
N LEU A 52 -23.38 -16.32 -1.84
CA LEU A 52 -22.93 -15.09 -1.19
C LEU A 52 -23.73 -13.89 -1.71
N GLU A 53 -24.32 -13.15 -0.78
CA GLU A 53 -25.00 -11.89 -1.04
C GLU A 53 -24.36 -10.78 -0.21
N LEU A 54 -23.94 -9.70 -0.86
CA LEU A 54 -23.32 -8.56 -0.21
C LEU A 54 -24.25 -7.36 -0.29
N SER A 55 -24.47 -6.70 0.85
CA SER A 55 -25.22 -5.44 0.90
C SER A 55 -24.42 -4.39 1.65
N ALA A 56 -24.35 -3.18 1.09
CA ALA A 56 -23.75 -2.04 1.76
C ALA A 56 -24.81 -1.32 2.59
N ARG A 57 -24.55 -1.10 3.88
CA ARG A 57 -25.40 -0.30 4.76
C ARG A 57 -24.55 0.70 5.54
N GLY A 58 -25.09 1.89 5.78
CA GLY A 58 -24.51 2.80 6.77
C GLY A 58 -24.57 2.13 8.15
N SER A 59 -23.49 2.26 8.92
CA SER A 59 -23.41 1.77 10.29
C SER A 59 -23.36 2.93 11.30
N GLU A 60 -23.78 2.66 12.53
CA GLU A 60 -23.39 3.44 13.71
C GLU A 60 -22.34 2.61 14.47
N PRO A 61 -21.11 3.12 14.74
CA PRO A 61 -20.52 4.44 14.45
C PRO A 61 -20.27 4.73 12.95
N PRO A 62 -20.01 6.00 12.55
CA PRO A 62 -20.05 6.43 11.16
C PRO A 62 -19.12 5.65 10.24
N GLY A 63 -19.66 5.28 9.08
CA GLY A 63 -18.98 4.58 7.99
C GLY A 63 -19.93 3.64 7.26
N ILE A 64 -19.44 3.03 6.19
CA ILE A 64 -20.19 2.02 5.44
C ILE A 64 -19.69 0.63 5.80
N THR A 65 -20.61 -0.22 6.24
CA THR A 65 -20.37 -1.64 6.50
C THR A 65 -20.96 -2.46 5.37
N LEU A 66 -20.18 -3.40 4.85
CA LEU A 66 -20.65 -4.46 3.97
C LEU A 66 -21.12 -5.63 4.84
N THR A 67 -22.41 -5.91 4.81
CA THR A 67 -22.98 -7.13 5.37
C THR A 67 -22.90 -8.23 4.32
N ILE A 68 -22.19 -9.30 4.66
CA ILE A 68 -22.01 -10.48 3.82
C ILE A 68 -22.90 -11.58 4.39
N THR A 69 -23.91 -11.99 3.64
CA THR A 69 -24.79 -13.12 3.98
C THR A 69 -24.36 -14.32 3.16
N ALA A 70 -24.04 -15.42 3.84
CA ALA A 70 -23.66 -16.67 3.23
C ALA A 70 -24.72 -17.74 3.51
N THR A 71 -25.15 -18.44 2.46
CA THR A 71 -26.13 -19.53 2.54
C THR A 71 -25.48 -20.82 2.07
N ALA A 72 -25.42 -21.84 2.92
CA ALA A 72 -24.84 -23.13 2.56
C ALA A 72 -25.64 -23.79 1.41
N ARG A 73 -24.97 -24.19 0.33
CA ARG A 73 -25.60 -24.87 -0.83
C ARG A 73 -25.66 -26.38 -0.66
N ARG A 74 -24.76 -26.95 0.15
CA ARG A 74 -24.66 -28.37 0.46
C ARG A 74 -24.39 -28.58 1.94
N VAL A 75 -24.41 -29.84 2.37
CA VAL A 75 -23.96 -30.19 3.73
C VAL A 75 -22.48 -29.88 3.84
N LEU A 76 -22.10 -29.11 4.86
CA LEU A 76 -20.69 -28.77 5.14
C LEU A 76 -20.31 -29.36 6.48
N THR A 77 -19.37 -30.28 6.47
CA THR A 77 -18.80 -30.86 7.69
C THR A 77 -17.76 -29.89 8.25
N LEU A 78 -18.02 -29.35 9.44
CA LEU A 78 -17.11 -28.45 10.14
C LEU A 78 -16.24 -29.22 11.14
N ALA A 79 -16.82 -30.22 11.78
CA ALA A 79 -16.18 -31.13 12.74
C ALA A 79 -16.93 -32.48 12.73
N PRO A 80 -16.42 -33.55 13.39
CA PRO A 80 -17.03 -34.88 13.34
C PRO A 80 -18.53 -34.89 13.69
N GLU A 81 -18.95 -34.05 14.63
CA GLU A 81 -20.34 -33.95 15.11
C GLU A 81 -20.99 -32.59 14.77
N SER A 82 -20.39 -31.81 13.87
CA SER A 82 -20.88 -30.48 13.50
C SER A 82 -20.96 -30.31 12.00
N PHE A 83 -22.16 -30.00 11.51
CA PHE A 83 -22.44 -29.79 10.10
C PHE A 83 -23.39 -28.61 9.90
N LEU A 84 -23.20 -27.91 8.77
CA LEU A 84 -24.19 -26.96 8.26
C LEU A 84 -25.07 -27.68 7.25
N LEU A 85 -26.38 -27.60 7.44
CA LEU A 85 -27.36 -28.10 6.48
C LEU A 85 -27.50 -27.12 5.30
N PRO A 86 -27.90 -27.61 4.11
CA PRO A 86 -28.26 -26.74 2.99
C PRO A 86 -29.36 -25.75 3.39
N GLY A 87 -29.22 -24.50 2.97
CA GLY A 87 -30.14 -23.42 3.30
C GLY A 87 -29.85 -22.71 4.62
N THR A 88 -28.92 -23.20 5.45
CA THR A 88 -28.48 -22.48 6.64
C THR A 88 -27.76 -21.20 6.25
N THR A 89 -28.23 -20.08 6.80
CA THR A 89 -27.67 -18.74 6.57
C THR A 89 -26.84 -18.28 7.76
N PHE A 90 -25.73 -17.61 7.50
CA PHE A 90 -24.95 -16.91 8.50
C PHE A 90 -24.38 -15.61 7.93
N GLN A 91 -24.00 -14.69 8.80
CA GLN A 91 -23.60 -13.35 8.41
C GLN A 91 -22.25 -12.99 9.01
N THR A 92 -21.47 -12.25 8.22
CA THR A 92 -20.28 -11.54 8.68
C THR A 92 -20.31 -10.11 8.15
N THR A 93 -19.48 -9.24 8.71
CA THR A 93 -19.40 -7.83 8.33
C THR A 93 -17.96 -7.41 8.08
N ALA A 94 -17.77 -6.52 7.10
CA ALA A 94 -16.51 -5.86 6.85
C ALA A 94 -16.74 -4.37 6.63
N THR A 95 -15.90 -3.50 7.19
CA THR A 95 -16.03 -2.07 6.91
C THR A 95 -15.42 -1.77 5.54
N LEU A 96 -16.08 -0.92 4.76
CA LEU A 96 -15.63 -0.55 3.41
C LEU A 96 -14.24 0.08 3.46
N LEU A 97 -13.99 0.96 4.43
CA LEU A 97 -12.69 1.56 4.62
C LEU A 97 -11.60 0.52 4.89
N HIS A 98 -11.91 -0.52 5.66
CA HIS A 98 -10.96 -1.60 5.90
C HIS A 98 -10.62 -2.32 4.60
N LEU A 99 -11.58 -2.57 3.71
CA LEU A 99 -11.35 -3.14 2.38
C LEU A 99 -10.52 -2.22 1.47
N LEU A 100 -10.64 -0.89 1.64
CA LEU A 100 -9.93 0.09 0.80
C LEU A 100 -8.52 0.45 1.30
N VAL A 101 -8.07 -0.05 2.45
CA VAL A 101 -6.71 0.21 2.98
C VAL A 101 -5.61 -0.10 1.94
N PRO A 102 -5.58 -1.26 1.25
CA PRO A 102 -4.56 -1.57 0.26
C PRO A 102 -4.52 -0.57 -0.90
N ALA A 103 -5.68 -0.18 -1.42
CA ALA A 103 -5.78 0.84 -2.47
C ALA A 103 -5.25 2.19 -1.98
N SER A 104 -5.53 2.56 -0.73
CA SER A 104 -4.99 3.79 -0.14
C SER A 104 -3.46 3.78 -0.08
N ILE A 105 -2.85 2.65 0.28
CA ILE A 105 -1.38 2.48 0.33
C ILE A 105 -0.79 2.58 -1.07
N ILE A 106 -1.35 1.86 -2.05
CA ILE A 106 -0.88 1.84 -3.44
C ILE A 106 -0.88 3.24 -4.03
N LEU A 107 -2.02 3.95 -3.93
CA LEU A 107 -2.17 5.30 -4.49
C LEU A 107 -1.28 6.31 -3.77
N SER A 108 -1.10 6.19 -2.45
CA SER A 108 -0.24 7.09 -1.68
C SER A 108 1.24 6.95 -2.08
N LEU A 109 1.73 5.72 -2.24
CA LEU A 109 3.11 5.45 -2.69
C LEU A 109 3.34 5.96 -4.11
N VAL A 110 2.40 5.69 -5.01
CA VAL A 110 2.42 6.17 -6.40
C VAL A 110 2.44 7.70 -6.46
N LEU A 111 1.60 8.38 -5.67
CA LEU A 111 1.57 9.84 -5.61
C LEU A 111 2.83 10.42 -4.97
N ALA A 112 3.40 9.78 -3.97
CA ALA A 112 4.62 10.22 -3.33
C ALA A 112 5.86 10.05 -4.22
N TRP A 113 5.78 9.21 -5.26
CA TRP A 113 6.91 8.86 -6.11
C TRP A 113 7.52 10.11 -6.78
N PRO A 114 8.86 10.25 -6.76
CA PRO A 114 9.55 11.41 -7.31
C PRO A 114 9.55 11.36 -8.84
N LEU A 115 8.66 12.12 -9.47
CA LEU A 115 8.56 12.28 -10.92
C LEU A 115 8.92 13.71 -11.35
N ARG A 116 9.38 13.87 -12.60
CA ARG A 116 9.86 15.16 -13.13
C ARG A 116 8.75 16.04 -13.70
N SER A 117 7.68 15.43 -14.22
CA SER A 117 6.58 16.17 -14.86
C SER A 117 5.20 15.72 -14.37
N PHE A 118 4.21 16.60 -14.52
CA PHE A 118 2.83 16.29 -14.17
C PHE A 118 2.22 15.20 -15.07
N GLY A 119 2.57 15.18 -16.36
CA GLY A 119 2.12 14.13 -17.28
C GLY A 119 2.57 12.73 -16.86
N GLN A 120 3.83 12.57 -16.44
CA GLN A 120 4.35 11.32 -15.87
C GLN A 120 3.56 10.88 -14.65
N ARG A 121 3.17 11.84 -13.81
CA ARG A 121 2.38 11.60 -12.60
C ARG A 121 0.97 11.11 -12.91
N LEU A 122 0.31 11.68 -13.92
CA LEU A 122 -1.01 11.22 -14.36
C LEU A 122 -0.94 9.78 -14.89
N VAL A 123 0.08 9.45 -15.68
CA VAL A 123 0.27 8.09 -16.21
C VAL A 123 0.53 7.10 -15.08
N LEU A 124 1.46 7.41 -14.15
CA LEU A 124 1.74 6.53 -13.02
C LEU A 124 0.51 6.38 -12.11
N LEU A 125 -0.27 7.44 -11.91
CA LEU A 125 -1.52 7.39 -11.15
C LEU A 125 -2.56 6.48 -11.82
N GLY A 126 -2.71 6.56 -13.15
CA GLY A 126 -3.57 5.65 -13.91
C GLY A 126 -3.14 4.19 -13.75
N LEU A 127 -1.84 3.93 -13.80
CA LEU A 127 -1.30 2.58 -13.57
C LEU A 127 -1.48 2.12 -12.12
N GLY A 128 -1.27 3.00 -11.15
CA GLY A 128 -1.52 2.75 -9.74
C GLY A 128 -2.98 2.41 -9.45
N LEU A 129 -3.92 3.12 -10.10
CA LEU A 129 -5.35 2.83 -9.99
C LEU A 129 -5.69 1.46 -10.59
N LEU A 130 -5.16 1.14 -11.77
CA LEU A 130 -5.34 -0.17 -12.39
C LEU A 130 -4.82 -1.30 -11.47
N VAL A 131 -3.61 -1.13 -10.93
CA VAL A 131 -3.01 -2.10 -10.02
C VAL A 131 -3.80 -2.21 -8.72
N ALA A 132 -4.34 -1.11 -8.19
CA ALA A 132 -5.21 -1.15 -7.02
C ALA A 132 -6.51 -1.94 -7.29
N VAL A 133 -7.15 -1.75 -8.45
CA VAL A 133 -8.34 -2.53 -8.84
C VAL A 133 -8.02 -4.01 -8.97
N VAL A 134 -6.90 -4.36 -9.62
CA VAL A 134 -6.44 -5.76 -9.73
C VAL A 134 -6.16 -6.35 -8.36
N HIS A 135 -5.48 -5.61 -7.48
CA HIS A 135 -5.16 -6.04 -6.13
C HIS A 135 -6.42 -6.31 -5.30
N LEU A 136 -7.38 -5.37 -5.32
CA LEU A 136 -8.67 -5.54 -4.65
C LEU A 136 -9.44 -6.74 -5.20
N THR A 137 -9.43 -6.93 -6.52
CA THR A 137 -10.09 -8.04 -7.20
C THR A 137 -9.51 -9.40 -6.80
N LEU A 138 -8.20 -9.49 -6.59
CA LEU A 138 -7.55 -10.75 -6.29
C LEU A 138 -7.57 -11.10 -4.80
N LEU A 139 -7.39 -10.11 -3.92
CA LEU A 139 -7.18 -10.39 -2.50
C LEU A 139 -8.44 -10.20 -1.64
N GLU A 140 -9.29 -9.21 -1.92
CA GLU A 140 -10.48 -8.99 -1.09
C GLU A 140 -11.47 -10.16 -1.12
N PRO A 141 -11.67 -10.89 -2.25
CA PRO A 141 -12.50 -12.09 -2.23
C PRO A 141 -11.95 -13.20 -1.33
N LEU A 142 -10.62 -13.33 -1.24
CA LEU A 142 -9.97 -14.31 -0.37
C LEU A 142 -10.19 -13.97 1.10
N VAL A 143 -10.09 -12.67 1.43
CA VAL A 143 -10.38 -12.18 2.79
C VAL A 143 -11.84 -12.44 3.13
N ILE A 144 -12.78 -12.01 2.27
CA ILE A 144 -14.22 -12.20 2.51
C ILE A 144 -14.58 -13.68 2.63
N LEU A 145 -14.04 -14.54 1.76
CA LEU A 145 -14.31 -15.97 1.82
C LEU A 145 -13.75 -16.61 3.09
N GLY A 146 -12.53 -16.23 3.51
CA GLY A 146 -11.99 -16.66 4.78
C GLY A 146 -12.83 -16.19 5.96
N SER A 147 -13.37 -14.96 5.94
CA SER A 147 -14.23 -14.44 7.02
C SER A 147 -15.57 -15.18 7.08
N VAL A 148 -16.11 -15.56 5.92
CA VAL A 148 -17.31 -16.39 5.79
C VAL A 148 -17.04 -17.78 6.37
N GLU A 149 -15.94 -18.44 5.99
CA GLU A 149 -15.61 -19.76 6.50
C GLU A 149 -15.28 -19.75 8.00
N MET A 150 -14.64 -18.68 8.49
CA MET A 150 -14.31 -18.55 9.92
C MET A 150 -15.55 -18.42 10.81
N ALA A 151 -16.65 -17.79 10.34
CA ALA A 151 -17.84 -17.54 11.15
C ALA A 151 -18.46 -18.80 11.80
N PRO A 152 -18.77 -19.89 11.07
CA PRO A 152 -19.26 -21.12 11.69
C PRO A 152 -18.18 -21.87 12.49
N LEU A 153 -16.91 -21.76 12.10
CA LEU A 153 -15.80 -22.42 12.81
C LEU A 153 -15.64 -21.90 14.24
N VAL A 154 -15.77 -20.58 14.43
CA VAL A 154 -15.74 -19.97 15.77
C VAL A 154 -16.84 -20.54 16.67
N GLN A 155 -18.04 -20.81 16.12
CA GLN A 155 -19.13 -21.42 16.89
C GLN A 155 -18.80 -22.85 17.34
N VAL A 156 -18.18 -23.64 16.46
CA VAL A 156 -17.76 -25.01 16.76
C VAL A 156 -16.60 -25.03 17.76
N GLN A 157 -15.61 -24.16 17.61
CA GLN A 157 -14.50 -24.03 18.56
C GLN A 157 -14.99 -23.64 19.96
N ASN A 158 -15.98 -22.75 20.06
CA ASN A 158 -16.60 -22.37 21.34
C ASN A 158 -17.32 -23.54 22.03
N SER A 159 -17.67 -24.61 21.30
CA SER A 159 -18.22 -25.84 21.87
C SER A 159 -17.14 -26.82 22.38
N GLY A 160 -15.86 -26.44 22.29
CA GLY A 160 -14.72 -27.27 22.72
C GLY A 160 -14.29 -28.34 21.70
N GLN A 161 -14.89 -28.35 20.52
CA GLN A 161 -14.49 -29.26 19.44
C GLN A 161 -13.23 -28.74 18.75
N GLN A 162 -12.33 -29.67 18.40
CA GLN A 162 -11.20 -29.36 17.53
C GLN A 162 -11.70 -29.27 16.09
N VAL A 163 -11.27 -28.23 15.39
CA VAL A 163 -11.61 -28.01 13.99
C VAL A 163 -10.32 -27.87 13.20
N GLU A 164 -10.26 -28.55 12.06
CA GLU A 164 -9.22 -28.32 11.07
C GLU A 164 -9.48 -26.97 10.38
N GLU A 165 -8.46 -26.12 10.33
CA GLU A 165 -8.56 -24.80 9.74
C GLU A 165 -8.44 -24.89 8.21
N PRO A 166 -9.45 -24.43 7.43
CA PRO A 166 -9.35 -24.38 5.98
C PRO A 166 -8.21 -23.46 5.52
N LEU A 167 -7.55 -23.83 4.42
CA LEU A 167 -6.44 -23.03 3.86
C LEU A 167 -6.82 -21.56 3.63
N ILE A 168 -8.05 -21.29 3.19
CA ILE A 168 -8.52 -19.93 2.92
C ILE A 168 -8.62 -19.07 4.19
N VAL A 169 -8.93 -19.68 5.33
CA VAL A 169 -8.92 -19.01 6.63
C VAL A 169 -7.48 -18.62 6.99
N GLY A 170 -6.52 -19.51 6.77
CA GLY A 170 -5.10 -19.20 6.97
C GLY A 170 -4.60 -18.06 6.05
N VAL A 171 -5.05 -18.04 4.79
CA VAL A 171 -4.75 -16.94 3.85
C VAL A 171 -5.36 -15.62 4.33
N MET A 172 -6.62 -15.63 4.76
CA MET A 172 -7.29 -14.45 5.33
C MET A 172 -6.54 -13.96 6.57
N LEU A 173 -6.18 -14.84 7.51
CA LEU A 173 -5.43 -14.47 8.71
C LEU A 173 -4.08 -13.85 8.38
N PHE A 174 -3.34 -14.40 7.41
CA PHE A 174 -2.09 -13.80 6.93
C PHE A 174 -2.33 -12.38 6.38
N LEU A 175 -3.36 -12.23 5.55
CA LEU A 175 -3.73 -10.95 4.94
C LEU A 175 -4.11 -9.91 6.02
N GLU A 176 -4.90 -10.28 7.01
CA GLU A 176 -5.30 -9.41 8.12
C GLU A 176 -4.15 -9.10 9.09
N SER A 177 -3.22 -10.03 9.30
CA SER A 177 -2.06 -9.89 10.21
C SER A 177 -0.90 -9.07 9.62
N GLY A 178 -1.11 -8.37 8.51
CA GLY A 178 -0.12 -7.50 7.86
C GLY A 178 0.18 -7.85 6.40
N GLY A 179 -0.24 -9.02 5.92
CA GLY A 179 -0.07 -9.43 4.52
C GLY A 179 -0.71 -8.45 3.53
N ARG A 180 -1.84 -7.82 3.89
CA ARG A 180 -2.48 -6.77 3.09
C ARG A 180 -1.60 -5.53 2.91
N TRP A 181 -0.86 -5.14 3.94
CA TRP A 181 0.07 -4.01 3.88
C TRP A 181 1.25 -4.34 2.98
N LEU A 182 1.87 -5.51 3.20
CA LEU A 182 3.01 -5.98 2.41
C LEU A 182 2.65 -6.08 0.92
N THR A 183 1.56 -6.77 0.59
CA THR A 183 1.13 -6.95 -0.80
C THR A 183 0.76 -5.63 -1.48
N ALA A 184 0.17 -4.67 -0.75
CA ALA A 184 -0.11 -3.33 -1.27
C ALA A 184 1.18 -2.55 -1.60
N VAL A 185 2.18 -2.61 -0.73
CA VAL A 185 3.50 -2.00 -0.99
C VAL A 185 4.15 -2.65 -2.21
N LEU A 186 4.15 -3.98 -2.30
CA LEU A 186 4.70 -4.70 -3.45
C LEU A 186 3.95 -4.34 -4.74
N ALA A 187 2.63 -4.23 -4.71
CA ALA A 187 1.82 -3.83 -5.84
C ALA A 187 2.18 -2.40 -6.31
N ALA A 188 2.38 -1.46 -5.38
CA ALA A 188 2.85 -0.11 -5.72
C ALA A 188 4.24 -0.14 -6.38
N VAL A 189 5.16 -0.96 -5.88
CA VAL A 189 6.50 -1.15 -6.49
C VAL A 189 6.37 -1.73 -7.89
N VAL A 190 5.45 -2.68 -8.13
CA VAL A 190 5.18 -3.22 -9.47
C VAL A 190 4.67 -2.12 -10.40
N ALA A 191 3.73 -1.28 -9.96
CA ALA A 191 3.23 -0.16 -10.76
C ALA A 191 4.35 0.80 -11.15
N VAL A 192 5.20 1.19 -10.20
CA VAL A 192 6.37 2.04 -10.45
C VAL A 192 7.36 1.37 -11.41
N SER A 193 7.70 0.10 -11.18
CA SER A 193 8.66 -0.64 -12.00
C SER A 193 8.17 -0.80 -13.43
N LEU A 194 6.87 -1.06 -13.61
CA LEU A 194 6.24 -1.18 -14.92
C LEU A 194 6.22 0.17 -15.64
N TYR A 195 5.93 1.27 -14.93
CA TYR A 195 6.06 2.62 -15.49
C TYR A 195 7.50 2.91 -15.93
N GLU A 196 8.49 2.65 -15.07
CA GLU A 196 9.89 2.87 -15.43
C GLU A 196 10.31 2.01 -16.62
N TRP A 197 9.88 0.76 -16.68
CA TRP A 197 10.13 -0.14 -17.80
C TRP A 197 9.53 0.38 -19.11
N LEU A 198 8.28 0.85 -19.09
CA LEU A 198 7.60 1.40 -20.27
C LEU A 198 8.23 2.69 -20.78
N PHE A 199 8.64 3.61 -19.88
CA PHE A 199 9.03 4.97 -20.26
C PHE A 199 10.53 5.22 -20.28
N ASN A 200 11.35 4.46 -19.53
CA ASN A 200 12.82 4.58 -19.62
C ASN A 200 13.40 3.79 -20.79
N ARG A 201 12.70 2.77 -21.31
CA ARG A 201 13.10 2.09 -22.57
C ARG A 201 12.99 2.98 -23.81
N VAL A 202 12.26 4.10 -23.71
CA VAL A 202 12.02 5.04 -24.82
C VAL A 202 13.05 6.19 -24.82
N ARG A 203 14.18 6.06 -24.13
CA ARG A 203 15.38 6.89 -24.38
C ARG A 203 16.44 6.11 -25.16
N PRO A 204 16.25 5.87 -26.46
CA PRO A 204 17.36 5.54 -27.34
C PRO A 204 18.18 6.83 -27.54
N GLY A 205 19.19 7.06 -26.70
CA GLY A 205 20.00 8.28 -26.82
C GLY A 205 20.98 8.54 -25.67
N ASP A 206 20.72 8.00 -24.47
CA ASP A 206 21.72 8.01 -23.39
C ASP A 206 22.68 6.80 -23.56
N SER A 207 23.17 6.56 -24.79
CA SER A 207 24.48 5.91 -24.91
C SER A 207 25.43 6.88 -24.22
N PRO A 208 26.24 6.45 -23.24
CA PRO A 208 27.30 7.32 -22.76
C PRO A 208 28.08 7.70 -24.01
N ASP A 209 28.02 8.98 -24.38
CA ASP A 209 28.94 9.57 -25.33
C ASP A 209 30.30 9.29 -24.71
N ILE A 210 30.90 8.17 -25.12
CA ILE A 210 32.34 7.96 -25.06
C ILE A 210 32.83 9.01 -26.06
N SER A 211 32.79 10.27 -25.63
CA SER A 211 33.58 11.33 -26.25
C SER A 211 34.98 10.76 -26.21
N PRO A 212 35.57 10.41 -27.37
CA PRO A 212 36.93 9.92 -27.39
C PRO A 212 37.75 10.99 -26.69
N GLU A 213 38.33 10.60 -25.58
CA GLU A 213 39.23 11.38 -24.76
C GLU A 213 40.21 12.08 -25.71
N ALA A 214 40.01 13.38 -25.92
CA ALA A 214 40.94 14.14 -26.74
C ALA A 214 42.32 13.97 -26.10
N PRO A 215 43.33 13.50 -26.83
CA PRO A 215 44.62 13.19 -26.25
C PRO A 215 45.16 14.43 -25.52
N SER A 216 45.33 14.25 -24.21
CA SER A 216 46.04 15.10 -23.26
C SER A 216 47.14 15.92 -23.95
N ALA A 217 46.91 17.23 -24.04
CA ALA A 217 47.93 18.18 -24.45
C ALA A 217 49.07 18.14 -23.40
N VAL A 218 50.27 17.87 -23.92
CA VAL A 218 51.56 17.85 -23.24
C VAL A 218 51.72 19.06 -22.30
N PRO A 219 52.22 18.86 -21.05
CA PRO A 219 52.49 19.95 -20.13
C PRO A 219 53.66 20.81 -20.63
N SER A 220 53.38 22.07 -20.97
CA SER A 220 54.42 23.07 -21.24
C SER A 220 55.11 23.44 -19.94
N ALA A 221 56.40 23.12 -19.88
CA ALA A 221 57.30 23.45 -18.80
C ALA A 221 57.42 24.96 -18.55
N ALA A 222 57.74 25.27 -17.29
CA ALA A 222 58.49 26.43 -16.83
C ALA A 222 57.82 27.82 -16.89
N ARG A 223 57.32 28.27 -15.74
CA ARG A 223 57.71 29.60 -15.24
C ARG A 223 57.84 29.63 -13.73
N LEU A 224 59.08 29.73 -13.31
CA LEU A 224 59.56 29.92 -11.95
C LEU A 224 59.48 31.41 -11.53
N GLU A 225 59.23 31.59 -10.23
CA GLU A 225 59.67 32.70 -9.34
C GLU A 225 58.85 34.02 -9.30
N PRO A 226 58.90 34.83 -8.21
CA PRO A 226 59.50 34.60 -6.88
C PRO A 226 58.58 34.92 -5.67
N MET A 227 59.05 34.47 -4.50
CA MET A 227 58.62 34.82 -3.14
C MET A 227 58.66 36.34 -2.87
N SER A 228 57.71 36.83 -2.07
CA SER A 228 57.89 38.07 -1.28
C SER A 228 57.02 38.06 -0.01
N THR A 229 57.69 37.83 1.12
CA THR A 229 57.60 38.56 2.41
C THR A 229 56.26 38.70 3.16
N THR A 230 56.14 37.89 4.24
CA THR A 230 55.90 38.27 5.66
C THR A 230 55.15 39.57 6.02
N SER A 231 54.13 39.49 6.89
CA SER A 231 54.10 40.07 8.27
C SER A 231 52.72 39.88 8.97
N PRO A 232 52.52 40.18 10.28
CA PRO A 232 52.04 39.19 11.25
C PRO A 232 50.69 39.53 11.95
N ALA A 233 50.22 38.53 12.71
CA ALA A 233 49.38 38.53 13.91
C ALA A 233 48.50 39.74 14.26
N SER A 234 47.21 39.45 14.52
CA SER A 234 46.40 40.22 15.49
C SER A 234 45.63 39.28 16.42
N PRO A 235 45.83 39.37 17.76
CA PRO A 235 45.15 38.56 18.78
C PRO A 235 43.94 39.28 19.38
N GLY A 236 42.90 38.53 19.73
CA GLY A 236 41.72 38.98 20.49
C GLY A 236 40.42 38.67 19.76
N GLN A 237 39.34 38.20 20.37
CA GLN A 237 38.88 38.33 21.74
C GLN A 237 37.89 37.20 22.08
N ARG A 238 38.09 36.61 23.26
CA ARG A 238 37.11 36.30 24.33
C ARG A 238 35.77 35.62 23.99
N SER A 239 35.69 34.36 24.42
CA SER A 239 34.49 33.72 25.01
C SER A 239 34.23 34.33 26.41
N PRO A 240 32.98 34.61 26.82
CA PRO A 240 32.15 33.67 27.60
C PRO A 240 30.64 33.78 27.18
N ALA A 241 29.65 32.99 27.61
CA ALA A 241 29.40 32.39 28.91
C ALA A 241 28.38 31.25 28.80
N ARG A 242 28.55 30.31 29.72
CA ARG A 242 27.66 29.21 30.08
C ARG A 242 26.55 29.76 30.99
N VAL A 243 25.27 29.57 30.63
CA VAL A 243 24.14 29.70 31.57
C VAL A 243 23.19 28.53 31.36
N GLY A 244 22.82 27.92 32.48
CA GLY A 244 22.24 26.59 32.63
C GLY A 244 20.72 26.47 32.44
N PRO A 245 20.14 25.37 32.94
CA PRO A 245 18.85 24.82 32.54
C PRO A 245 17.69 25.44 33.33
N ARG A 246 16.49 25.44 32.74
CA ARG A 246 15.25 25.69 33.49
C ARG A 246 14.17 24.67 33.14
N ARG A 247 14.02 23.67 34.01
CA ARG A 247 12.80 22.87 34.17
C ARG A 247 11.64 23.79 34.60
N LYS A 248 10.48 23.62 33.98
CA LYS A 248 9.14 23.89 34.55
C LYS A 248 8.28 22.69 34.12
N ARG A 249 7.99 21.81 35.09
CA ARG A 249 6.68 21.61 35.75
C ARG A 249 5.65 21.04 34.80
#